data_AF-A0A1F9CYJ5-F1
#
_entry.id   AF-A0A1F9CYJ5-F1
#
_cell.length_a   1.000
_cell.length_b   1.000
_cell.length_c   1.000
_cell.angle_alpha   90.00
_cell.angle_beta   90.00
_cell.angle_gamma   90.00
#
_symmetry.space_group_name_H-M   'P 1'
#
loop_
_entity.id
_entity.type
_entity.pdbx_description
1 polymer ?
#
loop_
_entity_poly.entity_id
_entity_poly.type
_entity_poly.pdbx_seq_one_letter_code
_entity_poly.pdbx_strand_id
1 'polypeptide(L)'
;TQHADGGKWFEAAQNYAAKMYQFKKKAAKAKEAEYIEKKKAELQKMREKGALIEEGEGWYMDDRGEFYVKPGAALDLDIMVTDLVQEVIEAKALNLDELPMLKKKAKSFMDKYHTGQVVTYEEAQQMLEITWPIGLMECICRRERRGMYNDPMAHTCFSLGVGLYKWERWPETFRGITFLSVEEAKERLAYFNKKGCVHTLWTFYTPYIGGLCNCEYPTCLGIRGRVDYGIDGILYKGEYVIVPIPDRCTGCAECVKFCQFGAMSMSRSRNKVTVNMQKCFGCGQCLVHCPNTAFKLLEREKALGVRDHW
;
A
#
# COMPACT_ATOMS: atom_id res chain seq x y z
N THR A 1 1.05 55.13 3.62
CA THR A 1 2.16 54.86 4.55
C THR A 1 2.95 53.69 4.01
N GLN A 2 4.19 53.90 3.55
CA GLN A 2 5.12 52.80 3.31
C GLN A 2 5.38 52.16 4.67
N HIS A 3 4.84 50.96 4.90
CA HIS A 3 5.33 50.16 6.02
C HIS A 3 6.74 49.70 5.67
N ALA A 4 7.68 50.29 6.40
CA ALA A 4 9.11 50.10 6.33
C ALA A 4 9.51 48.62 6.44
N ASP A 5 10.48 48.22 5.60
CA ASP A 5 11.59 47.24 5.78
C ASP A 5 11.43 45.97 6.66
N GLY A 6 10.24 45.61 7.11
CA GLY A 6 10.00 44.45 7.98
C GLY A 6 10.58 44.58 9.39
N GLY A 7 11.37 45.62 9.71
CA GLY A 7 11.96 45.89 11.03
C GLY A 7 12.69 44.73 11.73
N LYS A 8 13.26 45.01 12.90
CA LYS A 8 13.89 43.99 13.77
C LYS A 8 12.92 42.92 14.29
N TRP A 9 11.61 43.13 14.17
CA TRP A 9 10.59 42.18 14.63
C TRP A 9 10.52 40.94 13.73
N PHE A 10 10.76 41.08 12.43
CA PHE A 10 10.80 39.94 11.50
C PHE A 10 12.02 39.04 11.76
N GLU A 11 13.20 39.65 11.95
CA GLU A 11 14.41 38.92 12.39
C GLU A 11 14.21 38.23 13.74
N ALA A 12 13.53 38.87 14.69
CA ALA A 12 13.21 38.27 15.98
C ALA A 12 12.28 37.05 15.83
N ALA A 13 11.27 37.12 14.96
CA ALA A 13 10.38 35.99 14.67
C ALA A 13 11.12 34.82 14.01
N GLN A 14 12.02 35.10 13.04
CA GLN A 14 12.86 34.07 12.41
C GLN A 14 13.81 33.42 13.42
N ASN A 15 14.48 34.21 14.24
CA ASN A 15 15.38 33.71 15.28
C ASN A 15 14.65 32.87 16.34
N TYR A 16 13.45 33.29 16.74
CA TYR A 16 12.60 32.52 17.64
C TYR A 16 12.19 31.18 17.04
N ALA A 17 11.72 31.17 15.79
CA ALA A 17 11.37 29.94 15.07
C ALA A 17 12.56 28.98 14.94
N ALA A 18 13.74 29.48 14.59
CA ALA A 18 14.97 28.70 14.48
C ALA A 18 15.38 28.06 15.82
N LYS A 19 15.34 28.83 16.92
CA LYS A 19 15.63 28.32 18.27
C LYS A 19 14.61 27.28 18.71
N MET A 20 13.32 27.53 18.49
CA MET A 20 12.26 26.56 18.79
C MET A 20 12.45 25.26 18.01
N TYR A 21 12.82 25.34 16.73
CA TYR A 21 13.16 24.18 15.92
C TYR A 21 14.36 23.42 16.49
N GLN A 22 15.44 24.10 16.89
CA GLN A 22 16.61 23.45 17.50
C GLN A 22 16.28 22.76 18.82
N PHE A 23 15.49 23.40 19.70
CA PHE A 23 15.06 22.79 20.97
C PHE A 23 14.18 21.57 20.73
N LYS A 24 13.19 21.67 19.84
CA LYS A 24 12.34 20.53 19.45
C LYS A 24 13.17 19.40 18.84
N LYS A 25 14.16 19.72 18.01
CA LYS A 25 15.09 18.75 17.43
C LYS A 25 15.94 18.05 18.49
N LYS A 26 16.49 18.78 19.48
CA LYS A 26 17.26 18.19 20.58
C LYS A 26 16.39 17.30 21.48
N ALA A 27 15.18 17.76 21.82
CA ALA A 27 14.22 16.99 22.60
C ALA A 27 13.77 15.72 21.85
N ALA A 28 13.52 15.82 20.54
CA ALA A 28 13.19 14.66 19.71
C ALA A 28 14.34 13.64 19.69
N LYS A 29 15.59 14.10 19.50
CA LYS A 29 16.78 13.24 19.55
C LYS A 29 16.99 12.54 20.89
N ALA A 30 16.73 13.24 22.01
CA ALA A 30 16.84 12.63 23.34
C ALA A 30 15.80 11.53 23.55
N LYS A 31 14.55 11.77 23.15
CA LYS A 31 13.48 10.76 23.18
C LYS A 31 13.78 9.57 22.27
N GLU A 32 14.33 9.83 21.09
CA GLU A 32 14.77 8.80 20.15
C GLU A 32 15.90 7.93 20.74
N ALA A 33 16.90 8.55 21.37
CA ALA A 33 17.99 7.84 22.05
C ALA A 33 17.48 6.96 23.20
N GLU A 34 16.58 7.48 24.03
CA GLU A 34 15.95 6.71 25.13
C GLU A 34 15.16 5.51 24.59
N TYR A 35 14.40 5.70 23.51
CA TYR A 35 13.67 4.64 22.82
C TYR A 35 14.61 3.56 22.27
N ILE A 36 15.71 3.97 21.61
CA ILE A 36 16.72 3.07 21.05
C ILE A 36 17.33 2.21 22.17
N GLU A 37 17.73 2.80 23.29
CA GLU A 37 18.34 2.07 24.40
C GLU A 37 17.36 1.06 25.03
N LYS A 38 16.11 1.45 25.23
CA LYS A 38 15.06 0.52 25.70
C LYS A 38 14.90 -0.68 24.76
N LYS A 39 14.86 -0.43 23.45
CA LYS A 39 14.70 -1.48 22.44
C LYS A 39 15.92 -2.38 22.31
N LYS A 40 17.14 -1.85 22.48
CA LYS A 40 18.37 -2.67 22.57
C LYS A 40 18.33 -3.60 23.79
N ALA A 41 17.89 -3.10 24.94
CA ALA A 41 17.76 -3.91 26.15
C ALA A 41 16.69 -5.01 25.98
N GLU A 42 15.59 -4.73 25.28
CA GLU A 42 14.59 -5.75 24.90
C GLU A 42 15.19 -6.83 23.99
N LEU A 43 15.91 -6.42 22.94
CA LEU A 43 16.58 -7.36 22.02
C LEU A 43 17.62 -8.24 22.75
N GLN A 44 18.40 -7.65 23.66
CA GLN A 44 19.38 -8.39 24.46
C GLN A 44 18.71 -9.46 25.32
N LYS A 45 17.58 -9.15 25.96
CA LYS A 45 16.79 -10.13 26.72
C LYS A 45 16.21 -11.24 25.83
N MET A 46 15.86 -10.93 24.58
CA MET A 46 15.38 -11.94 23.62
C MET A 46 16.51 -12.90 23.22
N ARG A 47 17.72 -12.37 22.97
CA ARG A 47 18.92 -13.20 22.73
C ARG A 47 19.21 -14.14 23.88
N GLU A 48 19.20 -13.63 25.11
CA GLU A 48 19.45 -14.41 26.33
C GLU A 48 18.43 -15.54 26.54
N LYS A 49 17.20 -15.35 26.06
CA LYS A 49 16.11 -16.34 26.15
C LYS A 49 16.07 -17.31 24.96
N GLY A 50 16.95 -17.17 23.96
CA GLY A 50 16.90 -17.96 22.73
C GLY A 50 15.62 -17.72 21.91
N ALA A 51 14.99 -16.56 22.06
CA ALA A 51 13.72 -16.22 21.41
C ALA A 51 13.90 -15.59 20.01
N LEU A 52 15.12 -15.65 19.45
CA LEU A 52 15.43 -15.20 18.10
C LEU A 52 15.70 -16.41 17.22
N ILE A 53 15.02 -16.47 16.06
CA ILE A 53 15.26 -17.52 15.05
C ILE A 53 16.24 -17.04 13.97
N GLU A 54 16.19 -15.75 13.64
CA GLU A 54 16.99 -15.19 12.55
C GLU A 54 17.42 -13.76 12.88
N GLU A 55 18.64 -13.38 12.49
CA GLU A 55 19.15 -12.04 12.72
C GLU A 55 20.02 -11.59 11.53
N GLY A 56 19.65 -10.48 10.91
CA GLY A 56 20.38 -9.88 9.79
C GLY A 56 20.99 -8.52 10.15
N GLU A 57 21.60 -7.88 9.14
CA GLU A 57 22.10 -6.51 9.27
C GLU A 57 20.92 -5.55 9.41
N GLY A 58 20.77 -4.92 10.57
CA GLY A 58 19.69 -3.95 10.81
C GLY A 58 18.31 -4.54 11.14
N TRP A 59 18.14 -5.86 11.22
CA TRP A 59 16.84 -6.48 11.57
C TRP A 59 16.98 -7.82 12.31
N TYR A 60 15.89 -8.32 12.87
CA TYR A 60 15.79 -9.65 13.51
C TYR A 60 14.37 -10.23 13.42
N MET A 61 14.26 -11.54 13.60
CA MET A 61 13.01 -12.27 13.65
C MET A 61 12.91 -13.08 14.95
N ASP A 62 11.75 -12.99 15.62
CA ASP A 62 11.49 -13.75 16.84
C ASP A 62 11.03 -15.19 16.56
N ASP A 63 10.90 -15.98 17.63
CA ASP A 63 10.43 -17.36 17.61
C ASP A 63 9.00 -17.57 17.10
N ARG A 64 8.23 -16.49 17.02
CA ARG A 64 6.90 -16.46 16.43
C ARG A 64 6.95 -16.04 14.97
N GLY A 65 8.10 -15.79 14.36
CA GLY A 65 8.18 -15.30 12.98
C GLY A 65 7.83 -13.82 12.84
N GLU A 66 7.86 -13.05 13.94
CA GLU A 66 7.65 -11.61 13.89
C GLU A 66 8.94 -10.90 13.48
N PHE A 67 8.85 -10.08 12.43
CA PHE A 67 9.95 -9.29 11.91
C PHE A 67 10.07 -7.95 12.64
N TYR A 68 11.31 -7.54 12.94
CA TYR A 68 11.61 -6.26 13.56
C TYR A 68 12.84 -5.60 12.95
N VAL A 69 12.73 -4.30 12.66
CA VAL A 69 13.89 -3.46 12.33
C VAL A 69 14.59 -3.02 13.62
N LYS A 70 15.93 -3.16 13.66
CA LYS A 70 16.75 -2.69 14.78
C LYS A 70 16.62 -1.17 14.90
N PRO A 71 16.50 -0.62 16.12
CA PRO A 71 16.40 0.82 16.31
C PRO A 71 17.60 1.56 15.72
N GLY A 72 17.34 2.57 14.90
CA GLY A 72 18.39 3.36 14.24
C GLY A 72 19.05 2.70 13.03
N ALA A 73 18.65 1.49 12.64
CA ALA A 73 19.10 0.90 11.39
C ALA A 73 18.53 1.67 10.18
N ALA A 74 19.41 2.01 9.25
CA ALA A 74 19.01 2.53 7.94
C ALA A 74 18.75 1.35 7.02
N LEU A 75 17.50 0.91 6.97
CA LEU A 75 17.08 -0.20 6.12
C LEU A 75 16.35 0.36 4.90
N ASP A 76 16.72 -0.10 3.71
CA ASP A 76 15.95 0.18 2.50
C ASP A 76 14.74 -0.75 2.49
N LEU A 77 13.55 -0.20 2.76
CA LEU A 77 12.34 -1.01 2.84
C LEU A 77 12.02 -1.69 1.50
N ASP A 78 12.34 -1.06 0.36
CA ASP A 78 12.00 -1.61 -0.95
C ASP A 78 12.86 -2.83 -1.28
N ILE A 79 14.15 -2.78 -0.92
CA ILE A 79 15.06 -3.93 -1.03
C ILE A 79 14.57 -5.06 -0.11
N MET A 80 14.24 -4.74 1.14
CA MET A 80 13.78 -5.75 2.10
C MET A 80 12.48 -6.42 1.70
N VAL A 81 11.51 -5.66 1.16
CA VAL A 81 10.28 -6.27 0.60
C VAL A 81 10.65 -7.25 -0.50
N THR A 82 11.58 -6.86 -1.37
CA THR A 82 12.00 -7.69 -2.51
C THR A 82 12.64 -8.99 -2.03
N ASP A 83 13.58 -8.93 -1.08
CA ASP A 83 14.27 -10.09 -0.53
C ASP A 83 13.29 -11.03 0.20
N LEU A 84 12.43 -10.49 1.07
CA LEU A 84 11.43 -11.28 1.79
C LEU A 84 10.44 -11.97 0.85
N VAL A 85 10.01 -11.28 -0.21
CA VAL A 85 9.12 -11.87 -1.21
C VAL A 85 9.85 -12.92 -2.03
N GLN A 86 11.13 -12.70 -2.35
CA GLN A 86 11.96 -13.65 -3.08
C GLN A 86 12.14 -14.95 -2.28
N GLU A 87 12.42 -14.88 -0.98
CA GLU A 87 12.48 -16.05 -0.08
C GLU A 87 11.19 -16.88 -0.16
N VAL A 88 10.02 -16.23 -0.12
CA VAL A 88 8.72 -16.92 -0.24
C VAL A 88 8.53 -17.55 -1.61
N ILE A 89 8.96 -16.87 -2.68
CA ILE A 89 8.88 -17.40 -4.05
C ILE A 89 9.74 -18.65 -4.21
N GLU A 90 10.98 -18.60 -3.73
CA GLU A 90 11.93 -19.71 -3.81
C GLU A 90 11.46 -20.90 -2.98
N ALA A 91 11.01 -20.67 -1.75
CA ALA A 91 10.46 -21.72 -0.89
C ALA A 91 9.25 -22.42 -1.53
N LYS A 92 8.38 -21.67 -2.22
CA LYS A 92 7.24 -22.27 -2.94
C LYS A 92 7.66 -23.26 -4.04
N ALA A 93 8.87 -23.14 -4.57
CA ALA A 93 9.42 -24.05 -5.58
C ALA A 93 10.33 -25.13 -4.98
N LEU A 94 11.09 -24.81 -3.93
CA LEU A 94 12.22 -25.62 -3.46
C LEU A 94 12.05 -26.18 -2.04
N ASN A 95 11.32 -25.49 -1.16
CA ASN A 95 11.24 -25.84 0.26
C ASN A 95 9.87 -25.47 0.86
N LEU A 96 8.90 -26.37 0.70
CA LEU A 96 7.52 -26.15 1.16
C LEU A 96 7.37 -26.18 2.68
N ASP A 97 8.31 -26.81 3.40
CA ASP A 97 8.24 -26.94 4.86
C ASP A 97 8.52 -25.59 5.56
N GLU A 98 9.40 -24.77 4.99
CA GLU A 98 9.72 -23.43 5.51
C GLU A 98 8.70 -22.36 5.08
N LEU A 99 7.92 -22.63 4.03
CA LEU A 99 6.99 -21.67 3.43
C LEU A 99 6.03 -20.99 4.43
N PRO A 100 5.41 -21.69 5.41
CA PRO A 100 4.55 -21.04 6.40
C PRO A 100 5.28 -20.00 7.25
N MET A 101 6.52 -20.29 7.64
CA MET A 101 7.32 -19.37 8.46
C MET A 101 7.75 -18.15 7.66
N LEU A 102 8.24 -18.35 6.43
CA LEU A 102 8.66 -17.26 5.54
C LEU A 102 7.49 -16.34 5.18
N LYS A 103 6.29 -16.89 4.95
CA LYS A 103 5.08 -16.09 4.77
C LYS A 103 4.75 -15.25 5.99
N LYS A 104 4.95 -15.80 7.19
CA LYS A 104 4.72 -15.08 8.45
C LYS A 104 5.74 -13.94 8.65
N LYS A 105 7.02 -14.20 8.34
CA LYS A 105 8.10 -13.20 8.31
C LYS A 105 7.74 -12.04 7.37
N ALA A 106 7.40 -12.36 6.12
CA ALA A 106 7.02 -11.36 5.11
C ALA A 106 5.74 -10.60 5.52
N LYS A 107 4.71 -11.30 6.01
CA LYS A 107 3.50 -10.67 6.57
C LYS A 107 3.82 -9.66 7.66
N SER A 108 4.60 -10.08 8.66
CA SER A 108 4.94 -9.25 9.82
C SER A 108 5.67 -7.98 9.40
N PHE A 109 6.59 -8.08 8.42
CA PHE A 109 7.23 -6.91 7.82
C PHE A 109 6.20 -5.98 7.16
N MET A 110 5.36 -6.51 6.26
CA MET A 110 4.44 -5.70 5.46
C MET A 110 3.43 -4.95 6.34
N ASP A 111 2.85 -5.63 7.33
CA ASP A 111 1.91 -5.03 8.27
C ASP A 111 2.51 -3.82 9.00
N LYS A 112 3.78 -3.93 9.41
CA LYS A 112 4.48 -2.91 10.20
C LYS A 112 5.02 -1.76 9.36
N TYR A 113 5.42 -2.02 8.11
CA TYR A 113 6.24 -1.08 7.37
C TYR A 113 5.69 -0.68 6.01
N HIS A 114 4.97 -1.56 5.30
CA HIS A 114 4.48 -1.24 3.96
C HIS A 114 3.31 -2.17 3.60
N THR A 115 2.08 -1.73 3.86
CA THR A 115 0.89 -2.52 3.53
C THR A 115 -0.02 -1.76 2.58
N GLY A 116 -0.64 -2.51 1.67
CA GLY A 116 -1.68 -2.03 0.78
C GLY A 116 -3.07 -2.42 1.28
N GLN A 117 -4.10 -1.67 0.92
CA GLN A 117 -5.49 -2.09 1.01
C GLN A 117 -6.24 -1.71 -0.27
N VAL A 118 -7.08 -2.62 -0.78
CA VAL A 118 -7.98 -2.33 -1.90
C VAL A 118 -9.07 -1.35 -1.46
N VAL A 119 -9.30 -0.32 -2.26
CA VAL A 119 -10.35 0.68 -2.03
C VAL A 119 -11.25 0.78 -3.26
N THR A 120 -12.48 1.23 -3.05
CA THR A 120 -13.41 1.53 -4.14
C THR A 120 -13.01 2.81 -4.88
N TYR A 121 -13.60 3.02 -6.05
CA TYR A 121 -13.38 4.23 -6.82
C TYR A 121 -13.87 5.48 -6.06
N GLU A 122 -15.03 5.37 -5.43
CA GLU A 122 -15.65 6.44 -4.66
C GLU A 122 -14.80 6.80 -3.42
N GLU A 123 -14.29 5.81 -2.69
CA GLU A 123 -13.36 6.04 -1.57
C GLU A 123 -12.07 6.71 -2.06
N ALA A 124 -11.49 6.24 -3.17
CA ALA A 124 -10.29 6.84 -3.73
C ALA A 124 -10.51 8.32 -4.13
N GLN A 125 -11.70 8.67 -4.65
CA GLN A 125 -12.05 10.07 -4.93
C GLN A 125 -12.13 10.90 -3.65
N GLN A 126 -12.70 10.36 -2.57
CA GLN A 126 -12.77 11.05 -1.28
C GLN A 126 -11.38 11.24 -0.64
N MET A 127 -10.49 10.25 -0.80
CA MET A 127 -9.10 10.35 -0.34
C MET A 127 -8.35 11.49 -1.03
N LEU A 128 -8.56 11.69 -2.33
CA LEU A 128 -7.95 12.79 -3.08
C LEU A 128 -8.45 14.17 -2.61
N GLU A 129 -9.70 14.29 -2.15
CA GLU A 129 -10.26 15.57 -1.65
C GLU A 129 -9.60 16.04 -0.35
N ILE A 130 -9.21 15.11 0.51
CA ILE A 130 -8.68 15.42 1.84
C ILE A 130 -7.16 15.46 1.90
N THR A 131 -6.48 15.15 0.79
CA THR A 131 -5.03 14.98 0.76
C THR A 131 -4.34 16.05 -0.06
N TRP A 132 -3.29 16.65 0.50
CA TRP A 132 -2.43 17.59 -0.21
C TRP A 132 -0.98 17.51 0.28
N PRO A 133 0.02 17.66 -0.60
CA PRO A 133 -0.06 17.71 -2.07
C PRO A 133 -0.35 16.33 -2.70
N ILE A 134 -0.72 16.35 -3.98
CA ILE A 134 -0.94 15.15 -4.80
C ILE A 134 0.07 15.18 -5.95
N GLY A 135 0.86 14.10 -6.08
CA GLY A 135 1.80 13.93 -7.17
C GLY A 135 1.49 12.68 -7.97
N LEU A 136 1.53 12.75 -9.29
CA LEU A 136 1.52 11.59 -10.17
C LEU A 136 2.96 11.21 -10.51
N MET A 137 3.31 9.96 -10.27
CA MET A 137 4.66 9.45 -10.44
C MET A 137 4.68 8.10 -11.16
N GLU A 138 5.86 7.76 -11.68
CA GLU A 138 6.12 6.44 -12.24
C GLU A 138 5.87 5.33 -11.22
N CYS A 139 5.18 4.28 -11.67
CA CYS A 139 4.92 3.10 -10.88
C CYS A 139 6.15 2.18 -10.89
N ILE A 140 6.73 1.95 -9.71
CA ILE A 140 7.85 1.00 -9.54
C ILE A 140 7.50 -0.40 -10.08
N CYS A 141 6.26 -0.86 -9.88
CA CYS A 141 5.82 -2.17 -10.38
C CYS A 141 5.87 -2.25 -11.91
N ARG A 142 5.47 -1.19 -12.64
CA ARG A 142 5.52 -1.18 -14.11
C ARG A 142 6.95 -1.13 -14.61
N ARG A 143 7.83 -0.40 -13.92
CA ARG A 143 9.26 -0.36 -14.24
C ARG A 143 9.90 -1.73 -14.10
N GLU A 144 9.79 -2.33 -12.92
CA GLU A 144 10.46 -3.60 -12.64
C GLU A 144 9.86 -4.77 -13.42
N ARG A 145 8.54 -4.79 -13.66
CA ARG A 145 7.88 -5.93 -14.33
C ARG A 145 7.73 -5.78 -15.84
N ARG A 146 7.74 -4.56 -16.37
CA ARG A 146 7.54 -4.30 -17.81
C ARG A 146 8.68 -3.52 -18.45
N GLY A 147 9.72 -3.13 -17.71
CA GLY A 147 10.83 -2.35 -18.24
C GLY A 147 10.43 -0.93 -18.64
N MET A 148 9.33 -0.39 -18.11
CA MET A 148 8.77 0.91 -18.50
C MET A 148 9.50 2.07 -17.81
N TYR A 149 10.82 2.17 -18.00
CA TYR A 149 11.64 3.25 -17.46
C TYR A 149 11.45 4.53 -18.29
N ASN A 150 11.19 5.67 -17.64
CA ASN A 150 10.96 6.96 -18.30
C ASN A 150 9.77 6.95 -19.29
N ASP A 151 8.76 6.11 -19.02
CA ASP A 151 7.59 5.94 -19.87
C ASP A 151 6.39 6.73 -19.28
N PRO A 152 5.78 7.67 -20.02
CA PRO A 152 4.55 8.35 -19.60
C PRO A 152 3.41 7.40 -19.20
N MET A 153 3.34 6.20 -19.80
CA MET A 153 2.35 5.18 -19.47
C MET A 153 2.66 4.44 -18.16
N ALA A 154 3.86 4.60 -17.60
CA ALA A 154 4.21 4.09 -16.26
C ALA A 154 3.64 4.97 -15.14
N HIS A 155 3.17 6.18 -15.45
CA HIS A 155 2.64 7.14 -14.47
C HIS A 155 1.22 6.74 -14.04
N THR A 156 1.14 5.83 -13.06
CA THR A 156 -0.12 5.31 -12.49
C THR A 156 -0.15 5.34 -10.96
N CYS A 157 0.89 5.84 -10.31
CA CYS A 157 0.96 5.95 -8.85
C CYS A 157 0.70 7.39 -8.43
N PHE A 158 -0.29 7.61 -7.57
CA PHE A 158 -0.41 8.88 -6.87
C PHE A 158 0.41 8.82 -5.59
N SER A 159 1.37 9.71 -5.47
CA SER A 159 2.05 10.02 -4.23
C SER A 159 1.20 11.01 -3.45
N LEU A 160 0.99 10.74 -2.16
CA LEU A 160 0.04 11.47 -1.33
C LEU A 160 0.72 12.12 -0.12
N GLY A 161 0.36 13.38 0.14
CA GLY A 161 0.57 14.04 1.42
C GLY A 161 1.96 14.65 1.64
N VAL A 162 2.26 14.95 2.90
CA VAL A 162 3.40 15.81 3.30
C VAL A 162 4.77 15.26 2.94
N GLY A 163 4.89 13.94 2.71
CA GLY A 163 6.11 13.30 2.25
C GLY A 163 6.63 13.89 0.94
N LEU A 164 5.72 14.35 0.07
CA LEU A 164 6.09 15.00 -1.18
C LEU A 164 6.77 16.34 -0.98
N TYR A 165 6.67 17.02 0.17
CA TYR A 165 7.43 18.26 0.41
C TYR A 165 8.95 18.02 0.52
N LYS A 166 9.39 16.76 0.51
CA LYS A 166 10.80 16.38 0.51
C LYS A 166 11.15 15.46 -0.66
N TRP A 167 10.34 15.50 -1.72
CA TRP A 167 10.53 14.68 -2.92
C TRP A 167 11.92 14.86 -3.54
N GLU A 168 12.58 16.00 -3.32
CA GLU A 168 13.94 16.28 -3.82
C GLU A 168 15.01 15.37 -3.21
N ARG A 169 14.71 14.78 -2.04
CA ARG A 169 15.57 13.81 -1.34
C ARG A 169 15.35 12.37 -1.80
N TRP A 170 14.31 12.12 -2.59
CA TRP A 170 14.02 10.78 -3.06
C TRP A 170 15.05 10.38 -4.13
N PRO A 171 15.27 9.06 -4.31
CA PRO A 171 16.14 8.56 -5.36
C PRO A 171 15.78 9.14 -6.74
N GLU A 172 16.79 9.21 -7.62
CA GLU A 172 16.64 9.77 -8.98
C GLU A 172 15.48 9.14 -9.75
N THR A 173 15.21 7.87 -9.46
CA THR A 173 14.11 7.09 -9.99
C THR A 173 12.73 7.73 -9.81
N PHE A 174 12.55 8.63 -8.84
CA PHE A 174 11.27 9.27 -8.53
C PHE A 174 11.25 10.77 -8.84
N ARG A 175 12.20 11.31 -9.60
CA ARG A 175 12.21 12.76 -9.93
C ARG A 175 11.18 13.20 -10.97
N GLY A 176 10.56 12.28 -11.71
CA GLY A 176 9.54 12.56 -12.72
C GLY A 176 8.13 12.87 -12.16
N ILE A 177 8.01 13.46 -10.98
CA ILE A 177 6.70 13.69 -10.35
C ILE A 177 5.99 14.87 -11.02
N THR A 178 4.74 14.66 -11.42
CA THR A 178 3.82 15.70 -11.88
C THR A 178 2.85 16.05 -10.76
N PHE A 179 2.92 17.25 -10.20
CA PHE A 179 1.96 17.70 -9.21
C PHE A 179 0.61 17.98 -9.86
N LEU A 180 -0.47 17.54 -9.21
CA LEU A 180 -1.84 17.66 -9.71
C LEU A 180 -2.71 18.44 -8.75
N SER A 181 -3.69 19.16 -9.28
CA SER A 181 -4.86 19.60 -8.51
C SER A 181 -5.73 18.39 -8.11
N VAL A 182 -6.68 18.61 -7.20
CA VAL A 182 -7.65 17.56 -6.82
C VAL A 182 -8.49 17.13 -8.03
N GLU A 183 -8.91 18.09 -8.86
CA GLU A 183 -9.69 17.86 -10.08
C GLU A 183 -8.88 17.05 -11.10
N GLU A 184 -7.66 17.46 -11.40
CA GLU A 184 -6.77 16.74 -12.33
C GLU A 184 -6.49 15.31 -11.85
N ALA A 185 -6.27 15.13 -10.53
CA ALA A 185 -6.08 13.82 -9.93
C ALA A 185 -7.34 12.94 -10.06
N LYS A 186 -8.54 13.51 -9.87
CA LYS A 186 -9.81 12.80 -10.03
C LYS A 186 -10.09 12.42 -11.49
N GLU A 187 -9.78 13.28 -12.44
CA GLU A 187 -9.86 12.96 -13.87
C GLU A 187 -8.93 11.80 -14.22
N ARG A 188 -7.70 11.85 -13.71
CA ARG A 188 -6.72 10.81 -13.91
C ARG A 188 -7.14 9.49 -13.24
N LEU A 189 -7.72 9.54 -12.04
CA LEU A 189 -8.30 8.39 -11.35
C LEU A 189 -9.46 7.77 -12.16
N ALA A 190 -10.35 8.61 -12.70
CA ALA A 190 -11.47 8.17 -13.53
C ALA A 190 -10.99 7.45 -14.80
N TYR A 191 -9.92 7.97 -15.42
CA TYR A 191 -9.27 7.30 -16.56
C TYR A 191 -8.77 5.90 -16.20
N PHE A 192 -8.12 5.73 -15.06
CA PHE A 192 -7.64 4.42 -14.61
C PHE A 192 -8.78 3.47 -14.27
N ASN A 193 -9.81 3.96 -13.57
CA ASN A 193 -10.98 3.18 -13.23
C ASN A 193 -11.67 2.64 -14.50
N LYS A 194 -11.87 3.50 -15.51
CA LYS A 194 -12.43 3.11 -16.81
C LYS A 194 -11.58 2.07 -17.55
N LYS A 195 -10.26 2.04 -17.32
CA LYS A 195 -9.37 1.01 -17.88
C LYS A 195 -9.42 -0.32 -17.14
N GLY A 196 -10.16 -0.43 -16.05
CA GLY A 196 -10.21 -1.65 -15.24
C GLY A 196 -9.13 -1.72 -14.17
N CYS A 197 -8.41 -0.63 -13.89
CA CYS A 197 -7.37 -0.61 -12.86
C CYS A 197 -8.01 -0.70 -11.47
N VAL A 198 -7.38 -1.46 -10.57
CA VAL A 198 -7.77 -1.53 -9.16
C VAL A 198 -7.06 -0.44 -8.37
N HIS A 199 -7.82 0.29 -7.56
CA HIS A 199 -7.30 1.32 -6.67
C HIS A 199 -6.86 0.69 -5.34
N THR A 200 -5.64 1.03 -4.91
CA THR A 200 -5.04 0.49 -3.69
C THR A 200 -4.35 1.60 -2.91
N LEU A 201 -4.67 1.71 -1.63
CA LEU A 201 -4.06 2.66 -0.69
C LEU A 201 -2.86 2.00 -0.02
N TRP A 202 -1.74 2.70 0.08
CA TRP A 202 -0.48 2.17 0.58
C TRP A 202 0.11 3.03 1.70
N THR A 203 0.59 2.36 2.73
CA THR A 203 1.38 2.97 3.80
C THR A 203 2.87 2.89 3.51
N PHE A 204 3.65 3.86 3.97
CA PHE A 204 5.11 3.83 3.96
C PHE A 204 5.58 4.16 5.37
N TYR A 205 6.12 3.17 6.09
CA TYR A 205 6.22 3.17 7.55
C TYR A 205 4.82 3.32 8.20
N THR A 206 4.04 2.24 8.19
CA THR A 206 2.70 2.17 8.78
C THR A 206 2.66 2.86 10.16
N PRO A 207 1.72 3.79 10.42
CA PRO A 207 0.48 4.04 9.66
C PRO A 207 0.55 5.20 8.65
N TYR A 208 1.73 5.69 8.24
CA TYR A 208 1.80 6.84 7.33
C TYR A 208 1.32 6.47 5.92
N ILE A 209 0.22 7.08 5.47
CA ILE A 209 -0.31 6.92 4.11
C ILE A 209 0.52 7.78 3.16
N GLY A 210 1.08 7.18 2.12
CA GLY A 210 1.89 7.92 1.14
C GLY A 210 1.60 7.59 -0.32
N GLY A 211 0.74 6.61 -0.61
CA GLY A 211 0.49 6.19 -1.98
C GLY A 211 -0.96 5.76 -2.23
N LEU A 212 -1.49 6.16 -3.37
CA LEU A 212 -2.71 5.61 -3.96
C LEU A 212 -2.34 5.09 -5.36
N CYS A 213 -2.23 3.76 -5.49
CA CYS A 213 -1.82 3.13 -6.73
C CYS A 213 -3.03 2.74 -7.57
N ASN A 214 -2.88 2.89 -8.90
CA ASN A 214 -3.86 2.48 -9.90
C ASN A 214 -3.29 1.30 -10.69
N CYS A 215 -3.61 0.10 -10.21
CA CYS A 215 -2.86 -1.11 -10.52
C CYS A 215 -3.62 -2.08 -11.41
N GLU A 216 -2.88 -3.00 -12.03
CA GLU A 216 -3.45 -4.11 -12.79
C GLU A 216 -2.63 -5.38 -12.56
N TYR A 217 -3.32 -6.51 -12.44
CA TYR A 217 -2.73 -7.84 -12.53
C TYR A 217 -2.39 -8.16 -14.00
N PRO A 218 -1.23 -8.77 -14.32
CA PRO A 218 -0.18 -9.27 -13.42
C PRO A 218 0.99 -8.27 -13.22
N THR A 219 0.78 -6.97 -13.42
CA THR A 219 1.89 -6.01 -13.31
C THR A 219 2.18 -5.62 -11.87
N CYS A 220 1.13 -5.48 -11.06
CA CYS A 220 1.23 -5.02 -9.69
C CYS A 220 1.93 -6.06 -8.80
N LEU A 221 3.05 -5.67 -8.19
CA LEU A 221 3.77 -6.50 -7.23
C LEU A 221 2.91 -6.79 -5.99
N GLY A 222 2.11 -5.82 -5.53
CA GLY A 222 1.20 -5.99 -4.39
C GLY A 222 0.11 -7.03 -4.64
N ILE A 223 -0.62 -6.90 -5.75
CA ILE A 223 -1.67 -7.87 -6.12
C ILE A 223 -1.06 -9.26 -6.30
N ARG A 224 0.08 -9.38 -6.98
CA ARG A 224 0.76 -10.68 -7.16
C ARG A 224 1.27 -11.27 -5.85
N GLY A 225 1.88 -10.46 -4.99
CA GLY A 225 2.31 -10.87 -3.66
C GLY A 225 1.19 -11.53 -2.87
N ARG A 226 0.00 -10.92 -2.91
CA ARG A 226 -1.19 -11.46 -2.26
C ARG A 226 -1.79 -12.67 -2.99
N VAL A 227 -1.99 -12.59 -4.31
CA VAL A 227 -2.76 -13.58 -5.09
C VAL A 227 -1.92 -14.79 -5.49
N ASP A 228 -0.69 -14.58 -5.97
CA ASP A 228 0.16 -15.65 -6.48
C ASP A 228 0.92 -16.34 -5.36
N TYR A 229 1.37 -15.58 -4.36
CA TYR A 229 2.25 -16.08 -3.30
C TYR A 229 1.55 -16.25 -1.95
N GLY A 230 0.38 -15.64 -1.76
CA GLY A 230 -0.42 -15.81 -0.54
C GLY A 230 0.28 -15.26 0.70
N ILE A 231 0.88 -14.07 0.56
CA ILE A 231 1.44 -13.30 1.68
C ILE A 231 0.33 -12.38 2.19
N ASP A 232 -0.41 -12.86 3.17
CA ASP A 232 -1.47 -12.14 3.87
C ASP A 232 -0.81 -10.94 4.58
N GLY A 233 -1.07 -9.69 4.20
CA GLY A 233 -0.38 -8.50 4.76
C GLY A 233 0.29 -7.61 3.71
N ILE A 234 0.55 -8.12 2.49
CA ILE A 234 0.98 -7.25 1.38
C ILE A 234 -0.17 -6.35 0.92
N LEU A 235 -1.33 -6.96 0.67
CA LEU A 235 -2.50 -6.28 0.16
C LEU A 235 -3.75 -6.83 0.82
N TYR A 236 -4.33 -6.03 1.69
CA TYR A 236 -5.61 -6.30 2.32
C TYR A 236 -6.77 -6.09 1.35
N LYS A 237 -7.83 -6.85 1.57
CA LYS A 237 -9.12 -6.67 0.91
C LYS A 237 -9.76 -5.38 1.39
N GLY A 238 -10.59 -4.79 0.54
CA GLY A 238 -11.38 -3.62 0.91
C GLY A 238 -12.50 -3.95 1.87
N GLU A 239 -13.06 -2.88 2.43
CA GLU A 239 -14.18 -2.87 3.38
C GLU A 239 -15.51 -3.38 2.79
N TYR A 240 -15.53 -3.70 1.51
CA TYR A 240 -16.71 -4.19 0.80
C TYR A 240 -16.49 -5.56 0.16
N VAL A 241 -17.60 -6.26 -0.06
CA VAL A 241 -17.72 -7.45 -0.88
C VAL A 241 -18.81 -7.23 -1.94
N ILE A 242 -18.63 -7.87 -3.10
CA ILE A 242 -19.58 -7.78 -4.20
C ILE A 242 -20.67 -8.83 -4.04
N VAL A 243 -21.93 -8.39 -4.17
CA VAL A 243 -23.11 -9.26 -4.17
C VAL A 243 -23.84 -9.14 -5.51
N PRO A 244 -24.17 -10.27 -6.19
CA PRO A 244 -24.94 -10.23 -7.42
C PRO A 244 -26.41 -9.84 -7.18
N ILE A 245 -27.01 -9.19 -8.16
CA ILE A 245 -28.46 -8.97 -8.29
C ILE A 245 -28.93 -9.89 -9.43
N PRO A 246 -29.41 -11.12 -9.13
CA PRO A 246 -29.59 -12.17 -10.14
C PRO A 246 -30.50 -11.79 -11.30
N ASP A 247 -31.54 -11.03 -11.03
CA ASP A 247 -32.55 -10.63 -12.03
C ASP A 247 -31.97 -9.69 -13.09
N ARG A 248 -30.94 -8.92 -12.74
CA ARG A 248 -30.27 -7.98 -13.66
C ARG A 248 -29.16 -8.64 -14.48
N CYS A 249 -28.67 -9.81 -14.08
CA CYS A 249 -27.56 -10.45 -14.79
C CYS A 249 -28.07 -11.14 -16.07
N THR A 250 -27.60 -10.73 -17.23
CA THR A 250 -27.97 -11.35 -18.51
C THR A 250 -27.06 -12.50 -18.93
N GLY A 251 -26.00 -12.78 -18.16
CA GLY A 251 -25.02 -13.80 -18.52
C GLY A 251 -23.95 -13.37 -19.55
N CYS A 252 -23.84 -12.07 -19.87
CA CYS A 252 -22.86 -11.56 -20.85
C CYS A 252 -21.37 -11.71 -20.43
N ALA A 253 -21.10 -12.05 -19.18
CA ALA A 253 -19.76 -12.29 -18.62
C ALA A 253 -18.73 -11.15 -18.73
N GLU A 254 -19.15 -9.91 -19.04
CA GLU A 254 -18.22 -8.78 -19.15
C GLU A 254 -17.44 -8.51 -17.85
N CYS A 255 -18.13 -8.57 -16.70
CA CYS A 255 -17.50 -8.39 -15.40
C CYS A 255 -16.46 -9.47 -15.06
N VAL A 256 -16.52 -10.65 -15.68
CA VAL A 256 -15.52 -11.71 -15.48
C VAL A 256 -14.16 -11.28 -16.03
N LYS A 257 -14.14 -10.54 -17.16
CA LYS A 257 -12.90 -10.06 -17.80
C LYS A 257 -12.15 -9.05 -16.93
N PHE A 258 -12.88 -8.23 -16.18
CA PHE A 258 -12.32 -7.18 -15.31
C PHE A 258 -11.99 -7.67 -13.90
N CYS A 259 -12.38 -8.90 -13.55
CA CYS A 259 -12.08 -9.44 -12.22
C CYS A 259 -10.62 -9.93 -12.15
N GLN A 260 -9.73 -9.06 -11.65
CA GLN A 260 -8.30 -9.36 -11.51
C GLN A 260 -7.96 -10.38 -10.40
N PHE A 261 -8.93 -10.73 -9.55
CA PHE A 261 -8.73 -11.59 -8.38
C PHE A 261 -9.31 -13.01 -8.57
N GLY A 262 -9.84 -13.32 -9.75
CA GLY A 262 -10.48 -14.62 -10.02
C GLY A 262 -11.70 -14.90 -9.14
N ALA A 263 -12.40 -13.84 -8.68
CA ALA A 263 -13.58 -13.95 -7.84
C ALA A 263 -14.87 -14.16 -8.65
N MET A 264 -14.85 -13.96 -9.97
CA MET A 264 -16.04 -14.08 -10.84
C MET A 264 -15.92 -15.25 -11.80
N SER A 265 -17.03 -15.97 -11.97
CA SER A 265 -17.12 -17.09 -12.91
C SER A 265 -18.52 -17.22 -13.48
N MET A 266 -18.66 -17.84 -14.65
CA MET A 266 -19.96 -18.05 -15.29
C MET A 266 -20.57 -19.38 -14.84
N SER A 267 -21.78 -19.34 -14.27
CA SER A 267 -22.56 -20.54 -13.94
C SER A 267 -23.32 -21.01 -15.18
N ARG A 268 -22.79 -22.01 -15.89
CA ARG A 268 -23.41 -22.55 -17.13
C ARG A 268 -24.86 -22.99 -16.92
N SER A 269 -25.15 -23.66 -15.80
CA SER A 269 -26.50 -24.14 -15.47
C SER A 269 -27.54 -23.04 -15.25
N ARG A 270 -27.12 -21.87 -14.75
CA ARG A 270 -28.01 -20.75 -14.44
C ARG A 270 -27.99 -19.67 -15.51
N ASN A 271 -27.00 -19.70 -16.40
CA ASN A 271 -26.67 -18.62 -17.32
C ASN A 271 -26.49 -17.26 -16.59
N LYS A 272 -25.83 -17.29 -15.42
CA LYS A 272 -25.58 -16.12 -14.56
C LYS A 272 -24.15 -16.12 -14.07
N VAL A 273 -23.59 -14.94 -13.81
CA VAL A 273 -22.28 -14.80 -13.17
C VAL A 273 -22.41 -15.06 -11.67
N THR A 274 -21.49 -15.84 -11.13
CA THR A 274 -21.34 -16.13 -9.72
C THR A 274 -20.13 -15.43 -9.13
N VAL A 275 -20.21 -15.05 -7.86
CA VAL A 275 -19.15 -14.38 -7.12
C VAL A 275 -18.66 -15.28 -5.99
N ASN A 276 -17.37 -15.62 -6.01
CA ASN A 276 -16.69 -16.21 -4.87
C ASN A 276 -16.28 -15.08 -3.91
N MET A 277 -17.04 -14.92 -2.82
CA MET A 277 -16.82 -13.86 -1.85
C MET A 277 -15.47 -13.99 -1.11
N GLN A 278 -14.95 -15.20 -0.90
CA GLN A 278 -13.65 -15.42 -0.28
C GLN A 278 -12.53 -14.81 -1.15
N LYS A 279 -12.63 -14.95 -2.47
CA LYS A 279 -11.68 -14.36 -3.42
C LYS A 279 -11.94 -12.87 -3.69
N CYS A 280 -13.09 -12.33 -3.30
CA CYS A 280 -13.45 -10.94 -3.60
C CYS A 280 -12.64 -9.95 -2.75
N PHE A 281 -12.04 -8.95 -3.42
CA PHE A 281 -11.29 -7.87 -2.78
C PHE A 281 -12.08 -6.57 -2.63
N GLY A 282 -13.34 -6.52 -3.10
CA GLY A 282 -14.17 -5.31 -2.97
C GLY A 282 -13.82 -4.17 -3.93
N CYS A 283 -12.92 -4.37 -4.90
CA CYS A 283 -12.41 -3.31 -5.81
C CYS A 283 -13.43 -2.59 -6.70
N GLY A 284 -14.68 -3.05 -6.77
CA GLY A 284 -15.74 -2.38 -7.51
C GLY A 284 -15.70 -2.46 -9.05
N GLN A 285 -14.65 -3.02 -9.68
CA GLN A 285 -14.52 -3.05 -11.15
C GLN A 285 -15.69 -3.71 -11.88
N CYS A 286 -16.35 -4.68 -11.26
CA CYS A 286 -17.55 -5.29 -11.81
C CYS A 286 -18.79 -4.38 -11.80
N LEU A 287 -18.87 -3.39 -10.89
CA LEU A 287 -19.95 -2.39 -10.93
C LEU A 287 -19.74 -1.46 -12.13
N VAL A 288 -18.50 -1.02 -12.34
CA VAL A 288 -18.11 -0.11 -13.44
C VAL A 288 -18.38 -0.74 -14.80
N HIS A 289 -18.02 -2.02 -14.97
CA HIS A 289 -18.04 -2.68 -16.27
C HIS A 289 -19.26 -3.57 -16.53
N CYS A 290 -20.22 -3.64 -15.61
CA CYS A 290 -21.46 -4.39 -15.86
C CYS A 290 -22.50 -3.50 -16.56
N PRO A 291 -22.84 -3.76 -17.84
CA PRO A 291 -23.81 -2.92 -18.57
C PRO A 291 -25.23 -2.99 -18.00
N ASN A 292 -25.52 -4.00 -17.18
CA ASN A 292 -26.84 -4.23 -16.59
C ASN A 292 -26.90 -3.88 -15.10
N THR A 293 -25.84 -3.30 -14.51
CA THR A 293 -25.78 -2.97 -13.07
C THR A 293 -26.16 -4.16 -12.17
N ALA A 294 -25.65 -5.35 -12.50
CA ALA A 294 -26.05 -6.61 -11.87
C ALA A 294 -25.34 -6.93 -10.55
N PHE A 295 -24.73 -5.94 -9.92
CA PHE A 295 -23.94 -6.09 -8.69
C PHE A 295 -24.17 -4.91 -7.76
N LYS A 296 -23.97 -5.13 -6.46
CA LYS A 296 -23.95 -4.09 -5.43
C LYS A 296 -22.80 -4.32 -4.46
N LEU A 297 -22.37 -3.25 -3.81
CA LEU A 297 -21.46 -3.31 -2.66
C LEU A 297 -22.26 -3.71 -1.41
N LEU A 298 -21.68 -4.60 -0.62
CA LEU A 298 -22.10 -4.93 0.74
C LEU A 298 -20.89 -4.71 1.63
N GLU A 299 -21.05 -4.00 2.74
CA GLU A 299 -19.99 -3.89 3.76
C GLU A 299 -19.55 -5.29 4.19
N ARG A 300 -18.25 -5.54 4.19
CA ARG A 300 -17.64 -6.82 4.54
C ARG A 300 -18.06 -7.25 5.94
N GLU A 301 -18.20 -6.30 6.86
CA GLU A 301 -18.68 -6.55 8.22
C GLU A 301 -20.04 -7.25 8.26
N LYS A 302 -20.94 -6.87 7.35
CA LYS A 302 -22.30 -7.43 7.25
C LYS A 302 -22.32 -8.80 6.55
N ALA A 303 -21.23 -9.19 5.89
CA ALA A 303 -21.12 -10.47 5.20
C ALA A 303 -20.48 -11.54 6.11
N LEU A 304 -21.28 -12.13 7.01
CA LEU A 304 -20.81 -13.02 8.09
C LEU A 304 -19.80 -14.10 7.66
N GLY A 305 -19.93 -14.67 6.46
CA GLY A 305 -19.02 -15.72 5.97
C GLY A 305 -17.63 -15.23 5.51
N VAL A 306 -17.43 -13.92 5.40
CA VAL A 306 -16.17 -13.29 4.93
C VAL A 306 -15.76 -12.06 5.74
N ARG A 307 -16.47 -11.75 6.83
CA ARG A 307 -16.21 -10.57 7.69
C ARG A 307 -14.76 -10.52 8.15
N ASP A 308 -14.25 -11.64 8.63
CA ASP A 308 -12.92 -11.76 9.22
C ASP A 308 -11.87 -12.18 8.18
N HIS A 309 -12.24 -12.20 6.89
CA HIS A 309 -11.39 -12.62 5.79
C HIS A 309 -10.84 -11.41 5.02
N TRP A 310 -9.65 -10.97 5.42
CA TRP A 310 -8.95 -9.76 4.95
C TRP A 310 -7.81 -10.02 3.96
#